data_AF-A0A9Q9CKR7-F1
#
_entry.id   AF-A0A9Q9CKR7-F1
#
_cell.length_a   1.000
_cell.length_b   1.000
_cell.length_c   1.000
_cell.angle_alpha   90.00
_cell.angle_beta   90.00
_cell.angle_gamma   90.00
#
_symmetry.space_group_name_H-M   'P 1'
#
loop_
_entity.id
_entity.type
_entity.pdbx_description
1 polymer ?
#
loop_
_entity_poly.entity_id
_entity_poly.type
_entity_poly.pdbx_seq_one_letter_code
_entity_poly.pdbx_strand_id
1 'polypeptide(L)'
;MEGVKKTRGCQFFSLKVGLVLAIVFIFGGAFYYNHHVILYRNQLNLLVSYLYDEVSPNQVGAVYQRMLNVDSDYRERIKNDLEPAMISRYQYYANLYMLRKIEYEEYLQYEQVIEPLFFSNDEVIETIGQVEKYYQSQRAYLKGFSLQQQGLIEEAIDSYQEVMFNDEYYYELAKIQRRECIQSIKNQYLTEAHQYYEQKNYIEAIRRLDYLTQTDQDELVNALKWYYESEFYVEAIKTVDDFLAKDELASAISYLQQISDSFSTQYAETLELKRSEISLQRMKRRDKVMSKYAAKIQVNLNAENGHQIISYNGIPLQATTSFNVISFATNTFTTVKKEVDESVEEEQAEQYINVIPLLVTNSELTSATMSILLGYYSEFLNDFEQVDIYAENQLLYSFDIDSTQKRQVWIDECVIEWSEVELSTQAVYELLNEVQATTSLSIVFRGPLMNHSFELELVENAVLIMMADIYQSINK
;
A
#
# COMPACT_ATOMS: atom_id res chain seq x y z
N MET A 1 -34.40 12.37 138.09
CA MET A 1 -33.53 11.42 137.37
C MET A 1 -34.41 10.69 136.37
N GLU A 2 -34.24 10.64 135.06
CA GLU A 2 -33.37 11.22 134.01
C GLU A 2 -34.12 10.77 132.72
N GLY A 3 -34.44 11.59 131.71
CA GLY A 3 -33.54 12.49 131.00
C GLY A 3 -32.72 11.69 129.98
N VAL A 4 -33.09 11.79 128.69
CA VAL A 4 -32.29 11.43 127.49
C VAL A 4 -32.34 9.97 126.98
N LYS A 5 -33.29 9.69 126.08
CA LYS A 5 -33.14 8.67 125.00
C LYS A 5 -33.85 9.14 123.73
N LYS A 6 -33.28 10.12 122.99
CA LYS A 6 -33.83 10.50 121.67
C LYS A 6 -32.85 11.22 120.73
N THR A 7 -31.62 10.74 120.49
CA THR A 7 -30.72 11.39 119.50
C THR A 7 -29.66 10.49 118.82
N ARG A 8 -29.78 9.15 118.81
CA ARG A 8 -28.80 8.29 118.08
C ARG A 8 -29.28 7.70 116.74
N GLY A 9 -30.53 7.96 116.32
CA GLY A 9 -31.12 7.34 115.12
C GLY A 9 -30.85 8.04 113.78
N CYS A 10 -30.69 9.37 113.74
CA CYS A 10 -30.64 10.12 112.47
C CYS A 10 -29.25 10.26 111.83
N GLN A 11 -28.16 10.24 112.60
CA GLN A 11 -26.80 10.41 112.04
C GLN A 11 -26.24 9.13 111.40
N PHE A 12 -26.71 7.95 111.83
CA PHE A 12 -26.29 6.66 111.24
C PHE A 12 -27.02 6.33 109.94
N PHE A 13 -28.14 6.98 109.64
CA PHE A 13 -28.92 6.72 108.42
C PHE A 13 -28.33 7.44 107.21
N SER A 14 -27.82 8.68 107.35
CA SER A 14 -27.24 9.43 106.22
C SER A 14 -25.87 8.91 105.77
N LEU A 15 -25.03 8.46 106.71
CA LEU A 15 -23.70 7.89 106.39
C LEU A 15 -23.81 6.54 105.65
N LYS A 16 -24.80 5.71 106.02
CA LYS A 16 -25.05 4.42 105.35
C LYS A 16 -25.56 4.61 103.93
N VAL A 17 -26.43 5.60 103.69
CA VAL A 17 -26.94 5.90 102.35
C VAL A 17 -25.84 6.46 101.43
N GLY A 18 -24.98 7.34 101.94
CA GLY A 18 -23.83 7.86 101.18
C GLY A 18 -22.81 6.79 100.80
N LEU A 19 -22.52 5.85 101.70
CA LEU A 19 -21.60 4.74 101.45
C LEU A 19 -22.19 3.74 100.45
N VAL A 20 -23.50 3.46 100.51
CA VAL A 20 -24.19 2.61 99.53
C VAL A 20 -24.18 3.25 98.14
N LEU A 21 -24.42 4.56 98.01
CA LEU A 21 -24.36 5.25 96.72
C LEU A 21 -22.96 5.27 96.11
N ALA A 22 -21.91 5.46 96.93
CA ALA A 22 -20.53 5.38 96.47
C ALA A 22 -20.14 3.97 96.00
N ILE A 23 -20.58 2.94 96.73
CA ILE A 23 -20.41 1.54 96.35
C ILE A 23 -21.19 1.26 95.05
N VAL A 24 -22.42 1.73 94.91
CA VAL A 24 -23.21 1.55 93.67
C VAL A 24 -22.58 2.28 92.48
N PHE A 25 -21.94 3.45 92.67
CA PHE A 25 -21.23 4.13 91.58
C PHE A 25 -19.91 3.45 91.21
N ILE A 26 -19.13 2.99 92.20
CA ILE A 26 -17.85 2.31 91.96
C ILE A 26 -18.10 0.92 91.36
N PHE A 27 -18.98 0.12 91.97
CA PHE A 27 -19.34 -1.20 91.47
C PHE A 27 -20.19 -1.09 90.20
N GLY A 28 -21.10 -0.13 90.08
CA GLY A 28 -21.88 0.09 88.86
C GLY A 28 -21.02 0.58 87.70
N GLY A 29 -20.08 1.49 87.94
CA GLY A 29 -19.09 1.93 86.95
C GLY A 29 -18.12 0.80 86.56
N ALA A 30 -17.67 0.00 87.52
CA ALA A 30 -16.84 -1.17 87.26
C ALA A 30 -17.62 -2.29 86.55
N PHE A 31 -18.89 -2.50 86.87
CA PHE A 31 -19.74 -3.50 86.22
C PHE A 31 -20.11 -3.04 84.80
N TYR A 32 -20.38 -1.76 84.59
CA TYR A 32 -20.57 -1.16 83.27
C TYR A 32 -19.30 -1.32 82.42
N TYR A 33 -18.14 -0.91 82.94
CA TYR A 33 -16.85 -1.05 82.25
C TYR A 33 -16.53 -2.53 81.95
N ASN A 34 -16.70 -3.43 82.92
CA ASN A 34 -16.37 -4.85 82.76
C ASN A 34 -17.38 -5.57 81.84
N HIS A 35 -18.67 -5.23 81.91
CA HIS A 35 -19.68 -5.77 81.00
C HIS A 35 -19.42 -5.33 79.55
N HIS A 36 -19.09 -4.06 79.32
CA HIS A 36 -18.76 -3.54 77.99
C HIS A 36 -17.42 -4.09 77.47
N VAL A 37 -16.39 -4.24 78.31
CA VAL A 37 -15.10 -4.85 77.92
C VAL A 37 -15.23 -6.34 77.63
N ILE A 38 -16.04 -7.09 78.37
CA ILE A 38 -16.30 -8.52 78.13
C ILE A 38 -17.13 -8.70 76.86
N LEU A 39 -18.16 -7.88 76.62
CA LEU A 39 -18.92 -7.86 75.36
C LEU A 39 -18.01 -7.54 74.18
N TYR A 40 -17.16 -6.52 74.30
CA TYR A 40 -16.16 -6.16 73.30
C TYR A 40 -15.23 -7.33 72.98
N ARG A 41 -14.61 -7.94 74.00
CA ARG A 41 -13.66 -9.03 73.81
C ARG A 41 -14.31 -10.28 73.23
N ASN A 42 -15.54 -10.59 73.64
CA ASN A 42 -16.29 -11.72 73.09
C ASN A 42 -16.73 -11.47 71.65
N GLN A 43 -17.15 -10.24 71.32
CA GLN A 43 -17.53 -9.84 69.96
C GLN A 43 -16.32 -9.78 69.02
N LEU A 44 -15.17 -9.25 69.49
CA LEU A 44 -13.90 -9.24 68.78
C LEU A 44 -13.39 -10.67 68.55
N ASN A 45 -13.42 -11.53 69.57
CA ASN A 45 -13.03 -12.94 69.43
C ASN A 45 -13.96 -13.70 68.46
N LEU A 46 -15.27 -13.40 68.46
CA LEU A 46 -16.20 -13.94 67.47
C LEU A 46 -15.80 -13.50 66.07
N LEU A 47 -15.47 -12.22 65.86
CA LEU A 47 -15.10 -11.70 64.55
C LEU A 47 -13.76 -12.24 64.05
N VAL A 48 -12.78 -12.36 64.94
CA VAL A 48 -11.50 -13.00 64.65
C VAL A 48 -11.72 -14.47 64.27
N SER A 49 -12.58 -15.20 65.00
CA SER A 49 -13.04 -16.54 64.60
C SER A 49 -13.69 -16.53 63.20
N TYR A 50 -14.63 -15.64 62.92
CA TYR A 50 -15.26 -15.52 61.60
C TYR A 50 -14.27 -15.17 60.47
N LEU A 51 -13.22 -14.40 60.77
CA LEU A 51 -12.14 -14.07 59.85
C LEU A 51 -11.19 -15.25 59.59
N TYR A 52 -11.06 -16.19 60.53
CA TYR A 52 -10.22 -17.38 60.39
C TYR A 52 -10.99 -18.66 59.96
N ASP A 53 -12.30 -18.76 60.17
CA ASP A 53 -13.11 -19.98 59.98
C ASP A 53 -13.82 -20.10 58.59
N GLU A 54 -13.21 -19.64 57.49
CA GLU A 54 -13.76 -19.81 56.11
C GLU A 54 -15.21 -19.31 55.90
N VAL A 55 -15.68 -18.36 56.71
CA VAL A 55 -17.07 -17.88 56.64
C VAL A 55 -17.30 -16.95 55.45
N SER A 56 -18.51 -16.98 54.87
CA SER A 56 -18.88 -16.23 53.66
C SER A 56 -18.67 -14.70 53.78
N PRO A 57 -18.24 -14.01 52.70
CA PRO A 57 -17.87 -12.58 52.72
C PRO A 57 -18.98 -11.65 53.24
N ASN A 58 -20.23 -11.95 52.85
CA ASN A 58 -21.42 -11.19 53.23
C ASN A 58 -21.66 -11.17 54.74
N GLN A 59 -21.31 -12.26 55.44
CA GLN A 59 -21.47 -12.35 56.89
C GLN A 59 -20.39 -11.53 57.61
N VAL A 60 -19.17 -11.47 57.06
CA VAL A 60 -18.07 -10.66 57.63
C VAL A 60 -18.35 -9.17 57.47
N GLY A 61 -18.77 -8.71 56.28
CA GLY A 61 -19.08 -7.30 56.01
C GLY A 61 -20.27 -6.77 56.83
N ALA A 62 -21.34 -7.57 56.97
CA ALA A 62 -22.51 -7.20 57.76
C ALA A 62 -22.19 -7.04 59.25
N VAL A 63 -21.29 -7.87 59.80
CA VAL A 63 -20.88 -7.78 61.21
C VAL A 63 -19.94 -6.60 61.42
N TYR A 64 -19.01 -6.33 60.51
CA TYR A 64 -18.13 -5.15 60.58
C TYR A 64 -18.92 -3.83 60.58
N GLN A 65 -19.90 -3.69 59.68
CA GLN A 65 -20.78 -2.51 59.63
C GLN A 65 -21.61 -2.33 60.91
N ARG A 66 -22.11 -3.43 61.51
CA ARG A 66 -22.80 -3.36 62.81
C ARG A 66 -21.89 -2.86 63.93
N MET A 67 -20.60 -3.21 63.90
CA MET A 67 -19.62 -2.79 64.90
C MET A 67 -19.19 -1.34 64.76
N LEU A 68 -19.10 -0.80 63.54
CA LEU A 68 -18.86 0.63 63.32
C LEU A 68 -19.97 1.51 63.90
N ASN A 69 -21.18 0.98 64.07
CA ASN A 69 -22.30 1.69 64.69
C ASN A 69 -22.28 1.67 66.24
N VAL A 70 -21.26 1.07 66.86
CA VAL A 70 -21.02 1.11 68.31
C VAL A 70 -20.23 2.38 68.68
N ASP A 71 -20.35 2.83 69.94
CA ASP A 71 -19.81 4.08 70.55
C ASP A 71 -18.37 4.46 70.11
N SER A 72 -18.05 5.77 70.11
CA SER A 72 -16.89 6.37 69.41
C SER A 72 -15.52 5.80 69.82
N ASP A 73 -15.32 5.51 71.11
CA ASP A 73 -14.04 5.02 71.65
C ASP A 73 -13.75 3.55 71.27
N TYR A 74 -14.79 2.79 70.94
CA TYR A 74 -14.67 1.39 70.51
C TYR A 74 -14.50 1.29 69.00
N ARG A 75 -15.14 2.19 68.25
CA ARG A 75 -14.98 2.28 66.79
C ARG A 75 -13.51 2.38 66.36
N GLU A 76 -12.72 3.22 67.01
CA GLU A 76 -11.28 3.35 66.69
C GLU A 76 -10.47 2.08 67.01
N ARG A 77 -10.78 1.38 68.11
CA ARG A 77 -10.07 0.14 68.47
C ARG A 77 -10.44 -1.03 67.57
N ILE A 78 -11.72 -1.18 67.24
CA ILE A 78 -12.23 -2.17 66.28
C ILE A 78 -11.58 -1.92 64.92
N LYS A 79 -11.47 -0.65 64.50
CA LYS A 79 -10.74 -0.28 63.28
C LYS A 79 -9.28 -0.73 63.36
N ASN A 80 -8.55 -0.35 64.41
CA ASN A 80 -7.12 -0.68 64.54
C ASN A 80 -6.82 -2.19 64.64
N ASP A 81 -7.68 -2.97 65.30
CA ASP A 81 -7.43 -4.41 65.53
C ASP A 81 -7.86 -5.29 64.34
N LEU A 82 -8.87 -4.87 63.55
CA LEU A 82 -9.49 -5.72 62.52
C LEU A 82 -9.18 -5.29 61.09
N GLU A 83 -8.86 -4.01 60.87
CA GLU A 83 -8.44 -3.52 59.55
C GLU A 83 -7.28 -4.35 58.97
N PRO A 84 -6.17 -4.62 59.70
CA PRO A 84 -5.07 -5.44 59.16
C PRO A 84 -5.49 -6.88 58.81
N ALA A 85 -6.37 -7.49 59.62
CA ALA A 85 -6.84 -8.86 59.39
C ALA A 85 -7.76 -8.96 58.17
N MET A 86 -8.63 -7.97 57.98
CA MET A 86 -9.52 -7.90 56.81
C MET A 86 -8.75 -7.63 55.52
N ILE A 87 -7.79 -6.70 55.55
CA ILE A 87 -6.92 -6.41 54.41
C ILE A 87 -6.05 -7.63 54.05
N SER A 88 -5.47 -8.30 55.05
CA SER A 88 -4.69 -9.52 54.81
C SER A 88 -5.51 -10.65 54.18
N ARG A 89 -6.75 -10.86 54.63
CA ARG A 89 -7.65 -11.86 54.02
C ARG A 89 -8.04 -11.47 52.59
N TYR A 90 -8.26 -10.19 52.32
CA TYR A 90 -8.50 -9.69 50.97
C TYR A 90 -7.30 -9.92 50.04
N GLN A 91 -6.10 -9.57 50.47
CA GLN A 91 -4.85 -9.85 49.75
C GLN A 91 -4.66 -11.35 49.50
N TYR A 92 -5.05 -12.21 50.44
CA TYR A 92 -5.03 -13.65 50.23
C TYR A 92 -5.91 -14.09 49.05
N TYR A 93 -7.16 -13.63 48.96
CA TYR A 93 -8.02 -13.95 47.81
C TYR A 93 -7.56 -13.29 46.51
N ALA A 94 -7.01 -12.07 46.56
CA ALA A 94 -6.35 -11.45 45.43
C ALA A 94 -5.22 -12.34 44.90
N ASN A 95 -4.36 -12.85 45.78
CA ASN A 95 -3.28 -13.78 45.44
C ASN A 95 -3.81 -15.11 44.88
N LEU A 96 -4.90 -15.66 45.44
CA LEU A 96 -5.51 -16.87 44.87
C LEU A 96 -5.99 -16.65 43.44
N TYR A 97 -6.58 -15.48 43.13
CA TYR A 97 -6.99 -15.12 41.78
C TYR A 97 -5.78 -14.93 40.86
N MET A 98 -4.75 -14.20 41.29
CA MET A 98 -3.53 -13.99 40.50
C MET A 98 -2.76 -15.30 40.24
N LEU A 99 -2.87 -16.27 41.15
CA LEU A 99 -2.39 -17.65 40.98
C LEU A 99 -3.34 -18.56 40.18
N ARG A 100 -4.44 -18.03 39.66
CA ARG A 100 -5.47 -18.75 38.88
C ARG A 100 -6.08 -19.95 39.62
N LYS A 101 -6.21 -19.84 40.95
CA LYS A 101 -6.83 -20.87 41.81
C LYS A 101 -8.32 -20.65 42.06
N ILE A 102 -8.80 -19.43 41.83
CA ILE A 102 -10.20 -19.03 41.90
C ILE A 102 -10.55 -18.17 40.69
N GLU A 103 -11.83 -18.09 40.35
CA GLU A 103 -12.33 -17.21 39.28
C GLU A 103 -12.39 -15.74 39.71
N TYR A 104 -12.43 -14.82 38.74
CA TYR A 104 -12.49 -13.38 39.02
C TYR A 104 -13.76 -13.00 39.79
N GLU A 105 -14.89 -13.63 39.48
CA GLU A 105 -16.17 -13.41 40.15
C GLU A 105 -16.12 -13.79 41.64
N GLU A 106 -15.30 -14.79 42.00
CA GLU A 106 -15.10 -15.18 43.40
C GLU A 106 -14.28 -14.12 44.14
N TYR A 107 -13.21 -13.60 43.53
CA TYR A 107 -12.43 -12.49 44.08
C TYR A 107 -13.27 -11.20 44.22
N LEU A 108 -14.08 -10.87 43.21
CA LEU A 108 -14.87 -9.66 43.16
C LEU A 108 -15.85 -9.54 44.34
N GLN A 109 -16.35 -10.67 44.86
CA GLN A 109 -17.19 -10.69 46.07
C GLN A 109 -16.46 -10.17 47.31
N TYR A 110 -15.14 -10.37 47.40
CA TYR A 110 -14.32 -9.85 48.49
C TYR A 110 -13.97 -8.38 48.28
N GLU A 111 -13.64 -7.97 47.06
CA GLU A 111 -13.37 -6.58 46.71
C GLU A 111 -14.58 -5.69 47.02
N GLN A 112 -15.79 -6.10 46.61
CA GLN A 112 -17.05 -5.37 46.85
C GLN A 112 -17.35 -5.11 48.34
N VAL A 113 -16.81 -5.95 49.23
CA VAL A 113 -16.96 -5.77 50.69
C VAL A 113 -15.85 -4.87 51.24
N ILE A 114 -14.62 -4.99 50.74
CA ILE A 114 -13.42 -4.37 51.32
C ILE A 114 -13.22 -2.94 50.80
N GLU A 115 -13.44 -2.71 49.50
CA GLU A 115 -13.24 -1.41 48.87
C GLU A 115 -14.07 -0.30 49.56
N PRO A 116 -15.39 -0.44 49.82
CA PRO A 116 -16.16 0.62 50.46
C PRO A 116 -15.73 0.91 51.92
N LEU A 117 -15.12 -0.07 52.59
CA LEU A 117 -14.68 0.03 53.98
C LEU A 117 -13.31 0.71 54.10
N PHE A 118 -12.43 0.48 53.12
CA PHE A 118 -11.01 0.84 53.18
C PHE A 118 -10.49 1.52 51.90
N PHE A 119 -11.35 2.24 51.16
CA PHE A 119 -11.02 2.88 49.87
C PHE A 119 -9.84 3.87 49.89
N SER A 120 -9.44 4.36 51.06
CA SER A 120 -8.29 5.28 51.23
C SER A 120 -7.03 4.57 51.75
N ASN A 121 -7.05 3.25 51.92
CA ASN A 121 -5.91 2.49 52.40
C ASN A 121 -4.99 2.11 51.21
N ASP A 122 -3.72 2.47 51.29
CA ASP A 122 -2.75 2.28 50.19
C ASP A 122 -2.59 0.81 49.78
N GLU A 123 -2.62 -0.13 50.74
CA GLU A 123 -2.49 -1.57 50.43
C GLU A 123 -3.70 -2.11 49.67
N VAL A 124 -4.89 -1.60 49.98
CA VAL A 124 -6.12 -1.96 49.27
C VAL A 124 -6.10 -1.40 47.85
N ILE A 125 -5.74 -0.13 47.69
CA ILE A 125 -5.61 0.52 46.38
C ILE A 125 -4.57 -0.21 45.51
N GLU A 126 -3.41 -0.55 46.08
CA GLU A 126 -2.37 -1.29 45.38
C GLU A 126 -2.86 -2.68 44.97
N THR A 127 -3.53 -3.40 45.87
CA THR A 127 -4.05 -4.75 45.59
C THR A 127 -5.10 -4.72 44.47
N ILE A 128 -6.02 -3.76 44.48
CA ILE A 128 -6.99 -3.54 43.38
C ILE A 128 -6.25 -3.33 42.06
N GLY A 129 -5.27 -2.41 42.04
CA GLY A 129 -4.49 -2.13 40.84
C GLY A 129 -3.64 -3.30 40.34
N GLN A 130 -3.17 -4.17 41.23
CA GLN A 130 -2.48 -5.41 40.85
C GLN A 130 -3.46 -6.42 40.23
N VAL A 131 -4.61 -6.65 40.87
CA VAL A 131 -5.61 -7.59 40.35
C VAL A 131 -6.20 -7.11 39.02
N GLU A 132 -6.42 -5.80 38.85
CA GLU A 132 -6.88 -5.23 37.59
C GLU A 132 -5.92 -5.56 36.43
N LYS A 133 -4.60 -5.51 36.65
CA LYS A 133 -3.62 -5.92 35.62
C LYS A 133 -3.73 -7.40 35.26
N TYR A 134 -3.91 -8.29 36.24
CA TYR A 134 -4.14 -9.72 35.98
C TYR A 134 -5.47 -9.97 35.26
N TYR A 135 -6.50 -9.17 35.56
CA TYR A 135 -7.78 -9.24 34.87
C TYR A 135 -7.69 -8.75 33.41
N GLN A 136 -6.99 -7.64 33.16
CA GLN A 136 -6.70 -7.16 31.81
C GLN A 136 -5.89 -8.18 31.00
N SER A 137 -4.88 -8.80 31.61
CA SER A 137 -4.09 -9.89 31.01
C SER A 137 -4.96 -11.09 30.59
N GLN A 138 -5.86 -11.54 31.48
CA GLN A 138 -6.84 -12.59 31.16
C GLN A 138 -7.74 -12.19 29.98
N ARG A 139 -8.26 -10.95 29.98
CA ARG A 139 -9.12 -10.45 28.91
C ARG A 139 -8.40 -10.36 27.56
N ALA A 140 -7.13 -9.95 27.55
CA ALA A 140 -6.30 -9.90 26.36
C ALA A 140 -6.18 -11.29 25.72
N TYR A 141 -5.89 -12.32 26.52
CA TYR A 141 -5.85 -13.70 26.04
C TYR A 141 -7.20 -14.16 25.45
N LEU A 142 -8.30 -13.95 26.19
CA LEU A 142 -9.63 -14.39 25.74
C LEU A 142 -10.07 -13.67 24.45
N LYS A 143 -9.74 -12.38 24.33
CA LYS A 143 -9.95 -11.61 23.10
C LYS A 143 -9.14 -12.19 21.93
N GLY A 144 -7.85 -12.46 22.14
CA GLY A 144 -6.99 -13.08 21.12
C GLY A 144 -7.53 -14.43 20.65
N PHE A 145 -7.97 -15.27 21.58
CA PHE A 145 -8.58 -16.57 21.27
C PHE A 145 -9.87 -16.44 20.44
N SER A 146 -10.74 -15.50 20.79
CA SER A 146 -11.95 -15.22 20.01
C SER A 146 -11.62 -14.72 18.59
N LEU A 147 -10.62 -13.84 18.44
CA LEU A 147 -10.22 -13.30 17.13
C LEU A 147 -9.62 -14.39 16.24
N GLN A 148 -8.79 -15.27 16.81
CA GLN A 148 -8.23 -16.43 16.11
C GLN A 148 -9.33 -17.35 15.56
N GLN A 149 -10.38 -17.62 16.35
CA GLN A 149 -11.52 -18.42 15.90
C GLN A 149 -12.34 -17.76 14.78
N GLN A 150 -12.31 -16.43 14.69
CA GLN A 150 -12.95 -15.66 13.63
C GLN A 150 -12.09 -15.55 12.36
N GLY A 151 -10.85 -16.07 12.38
CA GLY A 151 -9.90 -15.96 11.27
C GLY A 151 -9.16 -14.61 11.20
N LEU A 152 -9.33 -13.75 12.20
CA LEU A 152 -8.63 -12.46 12.34
C LEU A 152 -7.27 -12.69 13.01
N ILE A 153 -6.35 -13.31 12.27
CA ILE A 153 -5.11 -13.87 12.83
C ILE A 153 -4.12 -12.79 13.28
N GLU A 154 -4.02 -11.67 12.56
CA GLU A 154 -3.12 -10.57 12.93
C GLU A 154 -3.58 -9.88 14.22
N GLU A 155 -4.87 -9.56 14.32
CA GLU A 155 -5.44 -8.95 15.53
C GLU A 155 -5.42 -9.90 16.74
N ALA A 156 -5.48 -11.21 16.48
CA ALA A 156 -5.28 -12.23 17.50
C ALA A 156 -3.85 -12.21 18.05
N ILE A 157 -2.84 -12.12 17.17
CA ILE A 157 -1.43 -12.02 17.55
C ILE A 157 -1.21 -10.77 18.43
N ASP A 158 -1.75 -9.62 18.04
CA ASP A 158 -1.64 -8.37 18.80
C ASP A 158 -2.25 -8.52 20.21
N SER A 159 -3.47 -9.09 20.29
CA SER A 159 -4.13 -9.32 21.57
C SER A 159 -3.35 -10.29 22.47
N TYR A 160 -2.69 -11.32 21.90
CA TYR A 160 -1.81 -12.20 22.66
C TYR A 160 -0.53 -11.52 23.16
N GLN A 161 -0.05 -10.46 22.50
CA GLN A 161 1.10 -9.67 22.96
C GLN A 161 0.77 -8.77 24.16
N GLU A 162 -0.50 -8.39 24.33
CA GLU A 162 -0.97 -7.59 25.48
C GLU A 162 -1.00 -8.41 26.80
N VAL A 163 -0.85 -9.74 26.74
CA VAL A 163 -0.84 -10.61 27.93
C VAL A 163 0.43 -10.36 28.75
N MET A 164 0.23 -10.07 30.03
CA MET A 164 1.31 -9.67 30.92
C MET A 164 2.22 -10.86 31.26
N PHE A 165 3.54 -10.67 31.18
CA PHE A 165 4.53 -11.70 31.52
C PHE A 165 4.39 -12.28 32.95
N ASN A 166 4.05 -11.45 33.94
CA ASN A 166 3.89 -11.86 35.34
C ASN A 166 2.67 -12.75 35.58
N ASP A 167 1.76 -12.85 34.62
CA ASP A 167 0.62 -13.77 34.62
C ASP A 167 1.00 -15.05 33.86
N GLU A 168 1.88 -15.85 34.48
CA GLU A 168 2.56 -16.99 33.84
C GLU A 168 1.60 -17.95 33.12
N TYR A 169 0.42 -18.17 33.71
CA TYR A 169 -0.60 -19.06 33.15
C TYR A 169 -1.09 -18.59 31.77
N TYR A 170 -1.62 -17.38 31.68
CA TYR A 170 -2.13 -16.86 30.40
C TYR A 170 -1.00 -16.50 29.46
N TYR A 171 0.16 -16.09 29.96
CA TYR A 171 1.32 -15.79 29.13
C TYR A 171 1.82 -17.03 28.36
N GLU A 172 1.95 -18.19 29.02
CA GLU A 172 2.37 -19.41 28.32
C GLU A 172 1.30 -19.91 27.33
N LEU A 173 0.01 -19.77 27.65
CA LEU A 173 -1.06 -20.08 26.70
C LEU A 173 -1.02 -19.15 25.48
N ALA A 174 -0.91 -17.84 25.70
CA ALA A 174 -0.82 -16.83 24.65
C ALA A 174 0.37 -17.07 23.72
N LYS A 175 1.52 -17.44 24.28
CA LYS A 175 2.73 -17.79 23.54
C LYS A 175 2.56 -19.03 22.65
N ILE A 176 1.87 -20.06 23.12
CA ILE A 176 1.54 -21.25 22.31
C ILE A 176 0.61 -20.84 21.16
N GLN A 177 -0.49 -20.14 21.48
CA GLN A 177 -1.48 -19.72 20.47
C GLN A 177 -0.89 -18.77 19.43
N ARG A 178 -0.04 -17.84 19.84
CA ARG A 178 0.69 -16.94 18.93
C ARG A 178 1.57 -17.71 17.97
N ARG A 179 2.26 -18.76 18.44
CA ARG A 179 3.07 -19.62 17.57
C ARG A 179 2.22 -20.35 16.54
N GLU A 180 1.05 -20.85 16.94
CA GLU A 180 0.09 -21.49 16.02
C GLU A 180 -0.44 -20.50 14.97
N CYS A 181 -0.78 -19.28 15.38
CA CYS A 181 -1.18 -18.20 14.47
C CYS A 181 -0.10 -17.88 13.43
N ILE A 182 1.14 -17.70 13.88
CA ILE A 182 2.29 -17.45 13.00
C ILE A 182 2.49 -18.62 12.01
N GLN A 183 2.40 -19.87 12.49
CA GLN A 183 2.51 -21.04 11.62
C GLN A 183 1.36 -21.12 10.61
N SER A 184 0.14 -20.72 10.99
CA SER A 184 -1.00 -20.68 10.08
C SER A 184 -0.78 -19.67 8.95
N ILE A 185 -0.31 -18.46 9.27
CA ILE A 185 0.07 -17.44 8.27
C ILE A 185 1.15 -18.02 7.34
N LYS A 186 2.20 -18.62 7.90
CA LYS A 186 3.27 -19.24 7.11
C LYS A 186 2.73 -20.30 6.13
N ASN A 187 1.88 -21.21 6.59
CA ASN A 187 1.26 -22.24 5.75
C ASN A 187 0.35 -21.65 4.67
N GLN A 188 -0.41 -20.60 4.99
CA GLN A 188 -1.25 -19.90 4.02
C GLN A 188 -0.41 -19.30 2.89
N TYR A 189 0.63 -18.53 3.22
CA TYR A 189 1.51 -17.91 2.22
C TYR A 189 2.23 -18.95 1.37
N LEU A 190 2.66 -20.08 1.96
CA LEU A 190 3.22 -21.21 1.20
C LEU A 190 2.21 -21.83 0.23
N THR A 191 0.96 -21.98 0.66
CA THR A 191 -0.13 -22.51 -0.18
C THR A 191 -0.45 -21.57 -1.33
N GLU A 192 -0.58 -20.27 -1.05
CA GLU A 192 -0.80 -19.23 -2.07
C GLU A 192 0.37 -19.18 -3.06
N ALA A 193 1.62 -19.21 -2.57
CA ALA A 193 2.81 -19.24 -3.41
C ALA A 193 2.78 -20.43 -4.38
N HIS A 194 2.44 -21.62 -3.89
CA HIS A 194 2.33 -22.82 -4.72
C HIS A 194 1.20 -22.70 -5.75
N GLN A 195 0.04 -22.16 -5.38
CA GLN A 195 -1.08 -21.95 -6.31
C GLN A 195 -0.72 -20.98 -7.44
N TYR A 196 -0.05 -19.86 -7.12
CA TYR A 196 0.42 -18.92 -8.13
C TYR A 196 1.48 -19.53 -9.04
N TYR A 197 2.38 -20.34 -8.47
CA TYR A 197 3.38 -21.09 -9.25
C TYR A 197 2.74 -22.04 -10.26
N GLU A 198 1.75 -22.84 -9.85
CA GLU A 198 1.03 -23.76 -10.76
C GLU A 198 0.32 -23.01 -11.90
N GLN A 199 -0.07 -21.75 -11.67
CA GLN A 199 -0.65 -20.86 -12.68
C GLN A 199 0.39 -20.16 -13.56
N LYS A 200 1.69 -20.46 -13.38
CA LYS A 200 2.82 -19.74 -13.99
C LYS A 200 2.86 -18.24 -13.66
N ASN A 201 2.20 -17.81 -12.59
CA ASN A 201 2.29 -16.44 -12.08
C ASN A 201 3.46 -16.33 -11.11
N TYR A 202 4.68 -16.40 -11.65
CA TYR A 202 5.90 -16.47 -10.85
C TYR A 202 6.15 -15.24 -9.99
N ILE A 203 5.85 -14.04 -10.48
CA ILE A 203 6.04 -12.79 -9.75
C ILE A 203 5.26 -12.83 -8.43
N GLU A 204 3.99 -13.22 -8.50
CA GLU A 204 3.15 -13.27 -7.31
C GLU A 204 3.55 -14.43 -6.39
N ALA A 205 3.94 -15.58 -6.95
CA ALA A 205 4.47 -16.70 -6.16
C ALA A 205 5.72 -16.31 -5.35
N ILE A 206 6.69 -15.66 -6.00
CA ILE A 206 7.95 -15.19 -5.37
C ILE A 206 7.64 -14.13 -4.31
N ARG A 207 6.71 -13.20 -4.58
CA ARG A 207 6.29 -12.15 -3.63
C ARG A 207 5.77 -12.73 -2.31
N ARG A 208 5.02 -13.84 -2.36
CA ARG A 208 4.54 -14.54 -1.14
C ARG A 208 5.69 -15.14 -0.34
N LEU A 209 6.69 -15.71 -1.01
CA LEU A 209 7.88 -16.26 -0.37
C LEU A 209 8.78 -15.16 0.20
N ASP A 210 8.90 -14.02 -0.47
CA ASP A 210 9.67 -12.87 0.02
C ASP A 210 9.17 -12.38 1.38
N TYR A 211 7.85 -12.25 1.54
CA TYR A 211 7.23 -11.89 2.82
C TYR A 211 7.66 -12.83 3.95
N LEU A 212 7.70 -14.14 3.69
CA LEU A 212 8.15 -15.13 4.66
C LEU A 212 9.64 -15.01 4.97
N THR A 213 10.49 -14.78 3.98
CA THR A 213 11.95 -14.66 4.18
C THR A 213 12.39 -13.39 4.91
N GLN A 214 11.60 -12.31 4.85
CA GLN A 214 11.88 -11.07 5.59
C GLN A 214 11.57 -11.20 7.08
N THR A 215 10.66 -12.11 7.45
CA THR A 215 10.18 -12.29 8.83
C THR A 215 10.86 -13.48 9.53
N ASP A 216 11.36 -14.46 8.78
CA ASP A 216 11.97 -15.69 9.29
C ASP A 216 13.09 -16.20 8.36
N GLN A 217 14.24 -16.61 8.90
CA GLN A 217 15.34 -17.18 8.12
C GLN A 217 15.14 -18.69 7.89
N ASP A 218 14.02 -19.07 7.28
CA ASP A 218 13.73 -20.47 6.97
C ASP A 218 14.46 -20.89 5.69
N GLU A 219 15.44 -21.79 5.83
CA GLU A 219 16.23 -22.34 4.72
C GLU A 219 15.38 -23.05 3.66
N LEU A 220 14.28 -23.71 4.05
CA LEU A 220 13.39 -24.40 3.09
C LEU A 220 12.60 -23.41 2.24
N VAL A 221 12.15 -22.30 2.84
CA VAL A 221 11.46 -21.21 2.12
C VAL A 221 12.43 -20.55 1.14
N ASN A 222 13.68 -20.31 1.56
CA ASN A 222 14.72 -19.78 0.69
C ASN A 222 15.04 -20.70 -0.49
N ALA A 223 15.14 -22.01 -0.26
CA ALA A 223 15.37 -23.00 -1.32
C ALA A 223 14.18 -23.06 -2.31
N LEU A 224 12.95 -22.99 -1.81
CA LEU A 224 11.74 -22.95 -2.64
C LEU A 224 11.68 -21.68 -3.49
N LYS A 225 12.00 -20.53 -2.89
CA LYS A 225 12.09 -19.25 -3.61
C LYS A 225 13.11 -19.33 -4.74
N TRP A 226 14.31 -19.82 -4.45
CA TRP A 226 15.36 -19.97 -5.46
C TRP A 226 14.91 -20.86 -6.62
N TYR A 227 14.20 -21.95 -6.33
CA TYR A 227 13.64 -22.82 -7.37
C TYR A 227 12.61 -22.07 -8.26
N TYR A 228 11.68 -21.31 -7.66
CA TYR A 228 10.69 -20.53 -8.42
C TYR A 228 11.34 -19.42 -9.26
N GLU A 229 12.35 -18.73 -8.71
CA GLU A 229 13.14 -17.75 -9.46
C GLU A 229 13.86 -18.40 -10.65
N SER A 230 14.45 -19.59 -10.47
CA SER A 230 15.12 -20.32 -11.55
C SER A 230 14.16 -20.70 -12.68
N GLU A 231 12.98 -21.23 -12.36
CA GLU A 231 11.96 -21.58 -13.37
C GLU A 231 11.44 -20.32 -14.08
N PHE A 232 11.20 -19.24 -13.34
CA PHE A 232 10.79 -17.96 -13.91
C PHE A 232 11.86 -17.41 -14.87
N TYR A 233 13.13 -17.48 -14.49
CA TYR A 233 14.25 -17.04 -15.33
C TYR A 233 14.26 -17.79 -16.67
N VAL A 234 14.07 -19.11 -16.66
CA VAL A 234 14.05 -19.91 -17.90
C VAL A 234 12.91 -19.48 -18.83
N GLU A 235 11.70 -19.29 -18.32
CA GLU A 235 10.54 -18.84 -19.12
C GLU A 235 10.70 -17.38 -19.58
N ALA A 236 11.30 -16.51 -18.76
CA ALA A 236 11.62 -15.13 -19.12
C ALA A 236 12.62 -15.07 -20.27
N ILE A 237 13.71 -15.85 -20.22
CA ILE A 237 14.69 -15.92 -21.30
C ILE A 237 14.06 -16.46 -22.59
N LYS A 238 13.21 -17.48 -22.51
CA LYS A 238 12.49 -17.98 -23.67
C LYS A 238 11.61 -16.91 -24.32
N THR A 239 10.90 -16.13 -23.50
CA THR A 239 10.08 -15.00 -23.97
C THR A 239 10.94 -13.94 -24.66
N VAL A 240 12.11 -13.63 -24.09
CA VAL A 240 13.09 -12.72 -24.71
C VAL A 240 13.58 -13.28 -26.04
N ASP A 241 13.95 -14.55 -26.11
CA ASP A 241 14.41 -15.18 -27.35
C ASP A 241 13.32 -15.19 -28.43
N ASP A 242 12.04 -15.35 -28.06
CA ASP A 242 10.91 -15.23 -28.99
C ASP A 242 10.78 -13.81 -29.57
N PHE A 243 11.01 -12.76 -28.76
CA PHE A 243 11.07 -11.37 -29.26
C PHE A 243 12.27 -11.16 -30.19
N LEU A 244 13.44 -11.70 -29.83
CA LEU A 244 14.64 -11.59 -30.66
C LEU A 244 14.49 -12.31 -32.01
N ALA A 245 13.83 -13.47 -32.03
CA ALA A 245 13.55 -14.22 -33.26
C ALA A 245 12.63 -13.44 -34.22
N LYS A 246 11.80 -12.53 -33.70
CA LYS A 246 10.92 -11.63 -34.46
C LYS A 246 11.53 -10.27 -34.75
N ASP A 247 12.79 -10.04 -34.35
CA ASP A 247 13.48 -8.75 -34.47
C ASP A 247 12.78 -7.60 -33.71
N GLU A 248 12.12 -7.92 -32.58
CA GLU A 248 11.40 -6.98 -31.71
C GLU A 248 12.27 -6.59 -30.49
N LEU A 249 13.37 -5.87 -30.73
CA LEU A 249 14.35 -5.51 -29.70
C LEU A 249 13.76 -4.58 -28.64
N ALA A 250 12.91 -3.62 -29.04
CA ALA A 250 12.23 -2.70 -28.13
C ALA A 250 11.30 -3.44 -27.16
N SER A 251 10.51 -4.40 -27.67
CA SER A 251 9.64 -5.26 -26.86
C SER A 251 10.45 -6.08 -25.85
N ALA A 252 11.56 -6.68 -26.28
CA ALA A 252 12.45 -7.43 -25.40
C ALA A 252 13.02 -6.58 -24.26
N ILE A 253 13.48 -5.35 -24.57
CA ILE A 253 13.99 -4.40 -23.57
C ILE A 253 12.90 -4.03 -22.56
N SER A 254 11.70 -3.71 -23.04
CA SER A 254 10.56 -3.34 -22.18
C SER A 254 10.17 -4.49 -21.27
N TYR A 255 10.12 -5.71 -21.78
CA TYR A 255 9.80 -6.90 -20.99
C TYR A 255 10.85 -7.16 -19.90
N LEU A 256 12.14 -7.12 -20.26
CA LEU A 256 13.24 -7.27 -19.30
C LEU A 256 13.19 -6.20 -18.19
N GLN A 257 12.87 -4.95 -18.55
CA GLN A 257 12.72 -3.87 -17.59
C GLN A 257 11.55 -4.11 -16.62
N GLN A 258 10.42 -4.65 -17.10
CA GLN A 258 9.26 -4.93 -16.26
C GLN A 258 9.52 -6.03 -15.24
N ILE A 259 10.27 -7.07 -15.61
CA ILE A 259 10.49 -8.24 -14.75
C ILE A 259 11.72 -8.15 -13.84
N SER A 260 12.64 -7.20 -14.08
CA SER A 260 13.94 -7.13 -13.39
C SER A 260 13.81 -7.09 -11.86
N ASP A 261 12.82 -6.36 -11.36
CA ASP A 261 12.62 -6.16 -9.91
C ASP A 261 12.05 -7.40 -9.21
N SER A 262 11.64 -8.41 -9.98
CA SER A 262 11.06 -9.67 -9.47
C SER A 262 12.11 -10.75 -9.19
N PHE A 263 13.40 -10.47 -9.43
CA PHE A 263 14.49 -11.41 -9.26
C PHE A 263 15.46 -10.98 -8.15
N SER A 264 16.02 -11.97 -7.46
CA SER A 264 17.20 -11.76 -6.61
C SER A 264 18.42 -11.25 -7.41
N THR A 265 19.40 -10.68 -6.69
CA THR A 265 20.57 -9.99 -7.27
C THR A 265 21.27 -10.78 -8.38
N GLN A 266 21.43 -12.10 -8.22
CA GLN A 266 22.15 -12.92 -9.20
C GLN A 266 21.46 -12.97 -10.57
N TYR A 267 20.14 -13.25 -10.59
CA TYR A 267 19.39 -13.30 -11.85
C TYR A 267 19.13 -11.90 -12.39
N ALA A 268 18.89 -10.92 -11.51
CA ALA A 268 18.73 -9.51 -11.89
C ALA A 268 19.96 -8.98 -12.65
N GLU A 269 21.18 -9.23 -12.17
CA GLU A 269 22.42 -8.85 -12.88
C GLU A 269 22.53 -9.50 -14.26
N THR A 270 22.13 -10.77 -14.38
CA THR A 270 22.18 -11.50 -15.65
C THR A 270 21.17 -10.94 -16.67
N LEU A 271 19.95 -10.63 -16.21
CA LEU A 271 18.92 -10.01 -17.04
C LEU A 271 19.30 -8.58 -17.44
N GLU A 272 19.96 -7.84 -16.56
CA GLU A 272 20.46 -6.49 -16.84
C GLU A 272 21.56 -6.50 -17.92
N LEU A 273 22.48 -7.47 -17.86
CA LEU A 273 23.49 -7.67 -18.88
C LEU A 273 22.84 -7.99 -20.23
N LYS A 274 21.84 -8.88 -20.25
CA LYS A 274 21.08 -9.22 -21.47
C LYS A 274 20.35 -7.99 -22.02
N ARG A 275 19.70 -7.20 -21.17
CA ARG A 275 19.02 -5.95 -21.54
C ARG A 275 20.00 -4.95 -22.16
N SER A 276 21.18 -4.81 -21.57
CA SER A 276 22.24 -3.94 -22.07
C SER A 276 22.78 -4.40 -23.43
N GLU A 277 22.95 -5.71 -23.62
CA GLU A 277 23.35 -6.30 -24.91
C GLU A 277 22.32 -6.01 -26.02
N ILE A 278 21.04 -6.23 -25.74
CA ILE A 278 19.95 -5.98 -26.69
C ILE A 278 19.84 -4.47 -26.99
N SER A 279 20.01 -3.62 -25.97
CA SER A 279 20.03 -2.17 -26.14
C SER A 279 21.18 -1.71 -27.03
N LEU A 280 22.36 -2.31 -26.89
CA LEU A 280 23.51 -2.04 -27.76
C LEU A 280 23.25 -2.53 -29.19
N GLN A 281 22.62 -3.69 -29.37
CA GLN A 281 22.24 -4.20 -30.70
C GLN A 281 21.27 -3.23 -31.40
N ARG A 282 20.24 -2.77 -30.69
CA ARG A 282 19.26 -1.79 -31.19
C ARG A 282 19.94 -0.47 -31.57
N MET A 283 20.83 0.03 -30.71
CA MET A 283 21.63 1.23 -30.97
C MET A 283 22.48 1.09 -32.24
N LYS A 284 23.22 -0.02 -32.39
CA LYS A 284 24.04 -0.28 -33.59
C LYS A 284 23.21 -0.37 -34.87
N ARG A 285 22.03 -0.99 -34.81
CA ARG A 285 21.09 -1.06 -35.96
C ARG A 285 20.68 0.35 -36.39
N ARG A 286 20.20 1.15 -35.45
CA ARG A 286 19.81 2.53 -35.67
C ARG A 286 20.97 3.34 -36.26
N ASP A 287 22.13 3.31 -35.63
CA ASP A 287 23.28 4.11 -36.06
C ASP A 287 23.75 3.72 -37.48
N LYS A 288 23.68 2.43 -37.83
CA LYS A 288 23.97 1.95 -39.19
C LYS A 288 23.00 2.53 -40.23
N VAL A 289 21.69 2.52 -39.94
CA VAL A 289 20.66 3.04 -40.85
C VAL A 289 20.75 4.57 -40.96
N MET A 290 20.93 5.26 -39.84
CA MET A 290 21.15 6.72 -39.83
C MET A 290 22.40 7.09 -40.64
N SER A 291 23.50 6.35 -40.50
CA SER A 291 24.74 6.59 -41.25
C SER A 291 24.58 6.33 -42.76
N LYS A 292 23.81 5.30 -43.13
CA LYS A 292 23.49 4.98 -44.54
C LYS A 292 22.80 6.15 -45.25
N TYR A 293 22.00 6.92 -44.53
CA TYR A 293 21.19 8.01 -45.07
C TYR A 293 21.63 9.43 -44.69
N ALA A 294 22.74 9.58 -43.95
CA ALA A 294 23.18 10.85 -43.37
C ALA A 294 23.28 12.03 -44.37
N ALA A 295 23.66 11.77 -45.63
CA ALA A 295 23.75 12.81 -46.66
C ALA A 295 22.40 13.20 -47.31
N LYS A 296 21.36 12.38 -47.09
CA LYS A 296 20.01 12.52 -47.69
C LYS A 296 18.97 13.02 -46.69
N ILE A 297 19.31 13.05 -45.41
CA ILE A 297 18.42 13.51 -44.35
C ILE A 297 19.00 14.75 -43.69
N GLN A 298 18.11 15.52 -43.09
CA GLN A 298 18.42 16.61 -42.18
C GLN A 298 17.76 16.29 -40.84
N VAL A 299 18.43 16.65 -39.75
CA VAL A 299 17.95 16.42 -38.40
C VAL A 299 17.92 17.76 -37.68
N ASN A 300 16.75 18.16 -37.19
CA ASN A 300 16.58 19.39 -36.43
C ASN A 300 16.11 19.08 -35.01
N LEU A 301 16.72 19.72 -34.02
CA LEU A 301 16.43 19.51 -32.61
C LEU A 301 15.44 20.57 -32.14
N ASN A 302 14.25 20.14 -31.73
CA ASN A 302 13.28 21.01 -31.09
C ASN A 302 13.69 21.24 -29.62
N ALA A 303 14.21 22.44 -29.34
CA ALA A 303 14.80 22.79 -28.05
C ALA A 303 13.79 22.85 -26.89
N GLU A 304 12.49 23.08 -27.15
CA GLU A 304 11.48 23.16 -26.08
C GLU A 304 11.06 21.77 -25.57
N ASN A 305 10.91 20.80 -26.47
CA ASN A 305 10.31 19.50 -26.14
C ASN A 305 11.33 18.33 -26.18
N GLY A 306 12.59 18.60 -26.52
CA GLY A 306 13.62 17.55 -26.60
C GLY A 306 13.37 16.53 -27.71
N HIS A 307 12.55 16.87 -28.71
CA HIS A 307 12.30 16.00 -29.86
C HIS A 307 13.29 16.28 -30.98
N GLN A 308 13.58 15.27 -31.80
CA GLN A 308 14.29 15.45 -33.06
C GLN A 308 13.30 15.27 -34.22
N ILE A 309 13.47 16.08 -35.26
CA ILE A 309 12.72 15.99 -36.50
C ILE A 309 13.67 15.53 -37.58
N ILE A 310 13.30 14.45 -38.28
CA ILE A 310 14.06 13.89 -39.39
C ILE A 310 13.23 14.04 -40.66
N SER A 311 13.78 14.73 -41.66
CA SER A 311 13.16 14.91 -42.98
C SER A 311 14.20 14.83 -44.09
N TYR A 312 13.73 14.80 -45.34
CA TYR A 312 14.60 14.75 -46.51
C TYR A 312 15.39 16.06 -46.65
N ASN A 313 16.69 15.97 -46.96
CA ASN A 313 17.60 17.12 -47.02
C ASN A 313 17.27 18.11 -48.17
N GLY A 314 16.52 17.69 -49.18
CA GLY A 314 16.06 18.58 -50.26
C GLY A 314 14.95 19.55 -49.84
N ILE A 315 14.43 19.44 -48.62
CA ILE A 315 13.42 20.35 -48.08
C ILE A 315 14.11 21.20 -47.01
N PRO A 316 13.95 22.52 -46.91
CA PRO A 316 14.59 23.28 -45.83
C PRO A 316 13.82 23.15 -44.50
N LEU A 317 14.45 22.60 -43.44
CA LEU A 317 13.94 22.70 -42.07
C LEU A 317 14.28 24.07 -41.47
N GLN A 318 13.27 24.84 -41.05
CA GLN A 318 13.51 26.05 -40.26
C GLN A 318 13.85 25.71 -38.80
N ALA A 319 14.84 26.39 -38.23
CA ALA A 319 15.10 26.35 -36.79
C ALA A 319 14.04 27.17 -36.05
N THR A 320 12.95 26.53 -35.62
CA THR A 320 11.92 27.15 -34.78
C THR A 320 11.96 26.56 -33.37
N THR A 321 11.68 27.37 -32.34
CA THR A 321 11.65 26.92 -30.94
C THR A 321 10.51 25.94 -30.65
N SER A 322 9.43 25.98 -31.43
CA SER A 322 8.31 25.03 -31.38
C SER A 322 8.07 24.43 -32.77
N PHE A 323 8.34 23.14 -32.95
CA PHE A 323 8.03 22.45 -34.21
C PHE A 323 6.50 22.28 -34.38
N ASN A 324 6.01 22.70 -35.54
CA ASN A 324 4.62 22.55 -35.94
C ASN A 324 4.62 22.04 -37.38
N VAL A 325 4.07 20.84 -37.59
CA VAL A 325 4.06 20.15 -38.90
C VAL A 325 3.38 21.02 -39.96
N ILE A 326 2.31 21.73 -39.60
CA ILE A 326 1.59 22.64 -40.51
C ILE A 326 2.46 23.83 -40.91
N SER A 327 3.19 24.42 -39.96
CA SER A 327 4.10 25.54 -40.25
C SER A 327 5.26 25.08 -41.12
N PHE A 328 5.79 23.88 -40.86
CA PHE A 328 6.81 23.25 -41.70
C PHE A 328 6.31 23.04 -43.14
N ALA A 329 5.17 22.37 -43.32
CA ALA A 329 4.58 22.12 -44.63
C ALA A 329 4.33 23.43 -45.41
N THR A 330 3.69 24.41 -44.76
CA THR A 330 3.42 25.73 -45.36
C THR A 330 4.71 26.42 -45.80
N ASN A 331 5.75 26.38 -44.97
CA ASN A 331 7.05 26.97 -45.31
C ASN A 331 7.75 26.22 -46.44
N THR A 332 7.73 24.89 -46.43
CA THR A 332 8.30 24.06 -47.50
C THR A 332 7.65 24.42 -48.83
N PHE A 333 6.31 24.38 -48.90
CA PHE A 333 5.56 24.67 -50.11
C PHE A 333 5.71 26.11 -50.60
N THR A 334 5.82 27.09 -49.68
CA THR A 334 6.07 28.50 -50.06
C THR A 334 7.53 28.82 -50.38
N THR A 335 8.49 28.02 -49.92
CA THR A 335 9.93 28.22 -50.21
C THR A 335 10.33 27.57 -51.52
N VAL A 336 9.71 26.43 -51.89
CA VAL A 336 9.80 25.89 -53.26
C VAL A 336 9.48 26.99 -54.28
N LYS A 337 8.48 27.86 -54.01
CA LYS A 337 8.20 29.05 -54.83
C LYS A 337 9.36 30.07 -54.94
N LYS A 338 10.19 30.25 -53.90
CA LYS A 338 11.22 31.31 -53.83
C LYS A 338 12.56 30.93 -54.43
N GLU A 339 12.92 29.65 -54.43
CA GLU A 339 14.11 29.15 -55.14
C GLU A 339 13.83 28.86 -56.63
N VAL A 340 12.57 28.88 -57.03
CA VAL A 340 12.13 29.03 -58.42
C VAL A 340 12.42 30.47 -58.87
N ASP A 341 13.70 30.76 -59.11
CA ASP A 341 14.09 31.75 -60.12
C ASP A 341 13.52 31.28 -61.48
N GLU A 342 13.34 32.17 -62.46
CA GLU A 342 12.62 31.93 -63.75
C GLU A 342 13.14 30.73 -64.60
N SER A 343 14.12 29.97 -64.11
CA SER A 343 14.81 28.84 -64.74
C SER A 343 14.44 27.44 -64.24
N VAL A 344 13.54 27.28 -63.26
CA VAL A 344 13.12 25.96 -62.71
C VAL A 344 11.75 25.59 -63.30
N GLU A 345 11.66 24.47 -64.03
CA GLU A 345 10.43 24.01 -64.69
C GLU A 345 9.38 23.53 -63.66
N GLU A 346 8.09 23.73 -63.95
CA GLU A 346 6.92 23.39 -63.12
C GLU A 346 6.94 21.92 -62.62
N GLU A 347 7.46 21.00 -63.44
CA GLU A 347 7.69 19.58 -63.10
C GLU A 347 8.56 19.39 -61.83
N GLN A 348 9.51 20.29 -61.56
CA GLN A 348 10.37 20.19 -60.37
C GLN A 348 9.66 20.66 -59.08
N ALA A 349 8.62 21.48 -59.18
CA ALA A 349 7.81 21.87 -58.03
C ALA A 349 6.81 20.77 -57.66
N GLU A 350 6.25 20.07 -58.66
CA GLU A 350 5.33 18.94 -58.47
C GLU A 350 6.00 17.76 -57.74
N GLN A 351 7.28 17.46 -58.07
CA GLN A 351 8.08 16.36 -57.49
C GLN A 351 8.24 16.38 -55.95
N TYR A 352 7.93 17.49 -55.28
CA TYR A 352 8.06 17.62 -53.83
C TYR A 352 6.75 17.88 -53.10
N ILE A 353 5.64 18.11 -53.81
CA ILE A 353 4.35 18.49 -53.19
C ILE A 353 3.51 17.27 -52.84
N ASN A 354 3.62 16.24 -53.67
CA ASN A 354 2.83 15.03 -53.64
C ASN A 354 2.96 14.24 -52.34
N VAL A 355 4.20 14.02 -51.88
CA VAL A 355 4.50 13.22 -50.69
C VAL A 355 5.74 13.74 -49.97
N ILE A 356 5.57 14.15 -48.71
CA ILE A 356 6.68 14.48 -47.82
C ILE A 356 6.57 13.64 -46.53
N PRO A 357 7.37 12.58 -46.37
CA PRO A 357 7.46 11.87 -45.12
C PRO A 357 8.32 12.63 -44.10
N LEU A 358 7.92 12.52 -42.84
CA LEU A 358 8.52 13.18 -41.69
C LEU A 358 8.55 12.21 -40.50
N LEU A 359 9.67 12.19 -39.78
CA LEU A 359 9.75 11.49 -38.51
C LEU A 359 9.90 12.47 -37.35
N VAL A 360 9.14 12.24 -36.30
CA VAL A 360 9.30 12.93 -35.01
C VAL A 360 9.77 11.90 -33.99
N THR A 361 10.92 12.15 -33.38
CA THR A 361 11.55 11.22 -32.44
C THR A 361 11.79 11.88 -31.10
N ASN A 362 11.99 11.08 -30.06
CA ASN A 362 12.58 11.59 -28.82
C ASN A 362 14.09 11.87 -29.00
N SER A 363 14.70 12.55 -28.02
CA SER A 363 16.12 12.92 -28.02
C SER A 363 17.06 11.73 -28.10
N GLU A 364 16.67 10.59 -27.55
CA GLU A 364 17.49 9.38 -27.48
C GLU A 364 17.33 8.47 -28.70
N LEU A 365 16.42 8.80 -29.63
CA LEU A 365 16.05 7.98 -30.78
C LEU A 365 15.68 6.55 -30.38
N THR A 366 14.82 6.43 -29.36
CA THR A 366 14.25 5.16 -28.86
C THR A 366 12.75 5.05 -29.16
N SER A 367 12.14 6.08 -29.73
CA SER A 367 10.79 6.04 -30.28
C SER A 367 10.64 7.07 -31.39
N ALA A 368 9.85 6.74 -32.41
CA ALA A 368 9.51 7.63 -33.51
C ALA A 368 8.03 7.52 -33.89
N THR A 369 7.42 8.62 -34.32
CA THR A 369 6.18 8.63 -35.11
C THR A 369 6.52 9.00 -36.55
N MET A 370 5.69 8.53 -37.51
CA MET A 370 5.84 8.84 -38.92
C MET A 370 4.58 9.53 -39.43
N SER A 371 4.74 10.75 -39.91
CA SER A 371 3.71 11.50 -40.62
C SER A 371 4.07 11.58 -42.10
N ILE A 372 3.07 11.55 -42.97
CA ILE A 372 3.21 11.83 -44.39
C ILE A 372 2.33 13.04 -44.71
N LEU A 373 2.94 14.06 -45.30
CA LEU A 373 2.20 15.18 -45.90
C LEU A 373 1.85 14.78 -47.33
N LEU A 374 0.57 14.82 -47.64
CA LEU A 374 0.02 14.50 -48.95
C LEU A 374 -0.65 15.74 -49.51
N GLY A 375 -0.24 16.18 -50.68
CA GLY A 375 -0.81 17.37 -51.32
C GLY A 375 -0.68 17.36 -52.83
N TYR A 376 -1.30 18.31 -53.49
CA TYR A 376 -1.14 18.53 -54.92
C TYR A 376 -1.21 20.03 -55.23
N TYR A 377 -0.66 20.41 -56.37
CA TYR A 377 -0.73 21.76 -56.94
C TYR A 377 -1.74 21.78 -58.08
N SER A 378 -2.60 22.80 -58.12
CA SER A 378 -3.67 22.90 -59.13
C SER A 378 -4.12 24.33 -59.35
N GLU A 379 -4.63 24.62 -60.55
CA GLU A 379 -5.34 25.87 -60.87
C GLU A 379 -6.70 25.96 -60.15
N PHE A 380 -7.26 24.83 -59.73
CA PHE A 380 -8.58 24.76 -59.09
C PHE A 380 -8.49 24.10 -57.72
N LEU A 381 -9.18 24.70 -56.74
CA LEU A 381 -9.37 24.10 -55.43
C LEU A 381 -10.35 22.91 -55.54
N ASN A 382 -9.88 21.70 -55.28
CA ASN A 382 -10.73 20.51 -55.28
C ASN A 382 -11.48 20.30 -53.95
N ASP A 383 -10.90 20.74 -52.83
CA ASP A 383 -11.40 20.49 -51.48
C ASP A 383 -11.53 18.99 -51.16
N PHE A 384 -10.45 18.21 -51.41
CA PHE A 384 -10.51 16.74 -51.36
C PHE A 384 -10.99 16.22 -49.99
N GLU A 385 -11.78 15.16 -49.97
CA GLU A 385 -12.33 14.57 -48.74
C GLU A 385 -11.66 13.24 -48.39
N GLN A 386 -10.91 12.68 -49.34
CA GLN A 386 -10.30 11.37 -49.19
C GLN A 386 -9.02 11.29 -50.01
N VAL A 387 -8.02 10.59 -49.46
CA VAL A 387 -6.77 10.27 -50.16
C VAL A 387 -6.57 8.76 -50.18
N ASP A 388 -6.45 8.21 -51.37
CA ASP A 388 -6.21 6.78 -51.58
C ASP A 388 -4.78 6.57 -52.08
N ILE A 389 -4.12 5.53 -51.57
CA ILE A 389 -2.82 5.06 -52.06
C ILE A 389 -3.02 3.71 -52.73
N TYR A 390 -2.55 3.58 -53.96
CA TYR A 390 -2.61 2.38 -54.76
C TYR A 390 -1.21 1.84 -55.06
N ALA A 391 -1.09 0.51 -55.13
CA ALA A 391 0.04 -0.18 -55.73
C ALA A 391 -0.46 -1.04 -56.89
N GLU A 392 0.08 -0.86 -58.09
CA GLU A 392 -0.32 -1.63 -59.28
C GLU A 392 -1.86 -1.70 -59.49
N ASN A 393 -2.57 -0.59 -59.21
CA ASN A 393 -4.04 -0.46 -59.22
C ASN A 393 -4.81 -1.21 -58.11
N GLN A 394 -4.14 -1.80 -57.13
CA GLN A 394 -4.76 -2.30 -55.91
C GLN A 394 -4.74 -1.23 -54.82
N LEU A 395 -5.91 -0.95 -54.22
CA LEU A 395 -6.02 -0.03 -53.10
C LEU A 395 -5.27 -0.60 -51.89
N LEU A 396 -4.25 0.12 -51.42
CA LEU A 396 -3.50 -0.21 -50.21
C LEU A 396 -4.12 0.49 -48.99
N TYR A 397 -4.31 1.80 -49.09
CA TYR A 397 -4.82 2.62 -48.01
C TYR A 397 -5.82 3.64 -48.52
N SER A 398 -6.73 3.98 -47.62
CA SER A 398 -7.70 5.04 -47.84
C SER A 398 -7.81 5.84 -46.56
N PHE A 399 -7.62 7.14 -46.67
CA PHE A 399 -7.63 8.09 -45.56
C PHE A 399 -8.79 9.06 -45.77
N ASP A 400 -9.75 9.03 -44.86
CA ASP A 400 -10.78 10.07 -44.77
C ASP A 400 -10.15 11.33 -44.17
N ILE A 401 -10.27 12.46 -44.87
CA ILE A 401 -9.62 13.72 -44.50
C ILE A 401 -10.66 14.71 -44.00
N ASP A 402 -10.54 15.09 -42.73
CA ASP A 402 -11.38 16.14 -42.18
C ASP A 402 -10.98 17.51 -42.74
N SER A 403 -11.97 18.34 -43.05
CA SER A 403 -11.85 19.79 -43.28
C SER A 403 -10.90 20.52 -42.33
N THR A 404 -10.79 20.09 -41.07
CA THR A 404 -9.90 20.70 -40.07
C THR A 404 -8.42 20.35 -40.25
N GLN A 405 -8.12 19.25 -40.93
CA GLN A 405 -6.78 18.75 -41.23
C GLN A 405 -6.23 19.32 -42.56
N LYS A 406 -7.13 19.73 -43.45
CA LYS A 406 -6.78 20.33 -44.75
C LYS A 406 -6.19 21.72 -44.62
N ARG A 407 -5.24 22.00 -45.50
CA ARG A 407 -4.59 23.31 -45.59
C ARG A 407 -4.46 23.70 -47.04
N GLN A 408 -4.63 25.00 -47.28
CA GLN A 408 -4.63 25.59 -48.60
C GLN A 408 -3.65 26.76 -48.60
N VAL A 409 -2.75 26.77 -49.57
CA VAL A 409 -1.81 27.87 -49.78
C VAL A 409 -1.95 28.34 -51.22
N TRP A 410 -2.39 29.59 -51.38
CA TRP A 410 -2.52 30.21 -52.68
C TRP A 410 -1.18 30.74 -53.17
N ILE A 411 -0.83 30.39 -54.40
CA ILE A 411 0.38 30.78 -55.12
C ILE A 411 -0.08 31.40 -56.44
N ASP A 412 -0.14 32.74 -56.43
CA ASP A 412 -0.63 33.53 -57.58
C ASP A 412 -2.04 33.10 -58.01
N GLU A 413 -2.21 32.44 -59.16
CA GLU A 413 -3.52 31.95 -59.63
C GLU A 413 -3.79 30.48 -59.26
N CYS A 414 -2.82 29.79 -58.68
CA CYS A 414 -2.92 28.37 -58.33
C CYS A 414 -3.00 28.15 -56.81
N VAL A 415 -3.41 26.95 -56.41
CA VAL A 415 -3.52 26.54 -55.01
C VAL A 415 -2.76 25.24 -54.78
N ILE A 416 -2.03 25.19 -53.68
CA ILE A 416 -1.55 23.93 -53.08
C ILE A 416 -2.56 23.54 -52.02
N GLU A 417 -3.14 22.37 -52.18
CA GLU A 417 -4.01 21.75 -51.18
C GLU A 417 -3.31 20.52 -50.61
N TRP A 418 -3.23 20.42 -49.28
CA TRP A 418 -2.53 19.33 -48.61
C TRP A 418 -3.11 18.98 -47.25
N SER A 419 -2.83 17.77 -46.77
CA SER A 419 -3.15 17.29 -45.42
C SER A 419 -2.00 16.47 -44.84
N GLU A 420 -1.87 16.50 -43.50
CA GLU A 420 -1.03 15.56 -42.77
C GLU A 420 -1.80 14.27 -42.52
N VAL A 421 -1.15 13.13 -42.75
CA VAL A 421 -1.63 11.80 -42.37
C VAL A 421 -0.60 11.15 -41.47
N GLU A 422 -0.98 10.85 -40.23
CA GLU A 422 -0.15 10.07 -39.31
C GLU A 422 -0.35 8.59 -39.59
N LEU A 423 0.74 7.85 -39.82
CA LEU A 423 0.69 6.42 -40.08
C LEU A 423 0.83 5.62 -38.79
N SER A 424 -0.03 4.61 -38.62
CA SER A 424 0.19 3.60 -37.58
C SER A 424 1.44 2.78 -37.87
N THR A 425 2.07 2.21 -36.84
CA THR A 425 3.23 1.30 -36.99
C THR A 425 2.98 0.19 -38.01
N GLN A 426 1.78 -0.39 -38.00
CA GLN A 426 1.40 -1.44 -38.94
C GLN A 426 1.36 -0.91 -40.39
N ALA A 427 0.74 0.25 -40.59
CA ALA A 427 0.66 0.89 -41.91
C ALA A 427 2.05 1.24 -42.46
N VAL A 428 3.00 1.69 -41.62
CA VAL A 428 4.38 1.95 -42.06
C VAL A 428 5.07 0.67 -42.51
N TYR A 429 4.88 -0.45 -41.81
CA TYR A 429 5.51 -1.73 -42.15
C TYR A 429 4.95 -2.34 -43.43
N GLU A 430 3.62 -2.33 -43.57
CA GLU A 430 2.94 -2.78 -44.78
C GLU A 430 3.29 -1.89 -45.98
N LEU A 431 3.26 -0.56 -45.83
CA LEU A 431 3.72 0.37 -46.86
C LEU A 431 5.15 0.02 -47.31
N LEU A 432 6.07 -0.23 -46.38
CA LEU A 432 7.45 -0.57 -46.70
C LEU A 432 7.57 -1.89 -47.48
N ASN A 433 6.77 -2.91 -47.12
CA ASN A 433 6.73 -4.18 -47.85
C ASN A 433 6.21 -4.00 -49.29
N GLU A 434 5.15 -3.20 -49.47
CA GLU A 434 4.55 -2.95 -50.78
C GLU A 434 5.45 -2.08 -51.67
N VAL A 435 6.08 -1.03 -51.13
CA VAL A 435 7.01 -0.17 -51.91
C VAL A 435 8.27 -0.96 -52.30
N GLN A 436 8.67 -1.97 -51.53
CA GLN A 436 9.78 -2.86 -51.91
C GLN A 436 9.38 -3.92 -52.94
N ALA A 437 8.10 -4.32 -52.96
CA ALA A 437 7.57 -5.33 -53.86
C ALA A 437 7.15 -4.77 -55.22
N THR A 438 6.74 -3.49 -55.27
CA THR A 438 6.17 -2.85 -56.47
C THR A 438 7.00 -1.65 -56.93
N THR A 439 7.04 -1.38 -58.23
CA THR A 439 7.75 -0.22 -58.80
C THR A 439 6.85 0.98 -59.10
N SER A 440 5.53 0.85 -58.94
CA SER A 440 4.57 1.93 -59.22
C SER A 440 3.53 2.06 -58.11
N LEU A 441 3.69 3.09 -57.29
CA LEU A 441 2.66 3.57 -56.39
C LEU A 441 1.95 4.77 -57.03
N SER A 442 0.66 4.92 -56.77
CA SER A 442 -0.10 6.11 -57.17
C SER A 442 -0.97 6.62 -56.05
N ILE A 443 -1.17 7.93 -56.01
CA ILE A 443 -2.01 8.58 -55.01
C ILE A 443 -3.16 9.27 -55.72
N VAL A 444 -4.36 9.09 -55.17
CA VAL A 444 -5.59 9.67 -55.70
C VAL A 444 -6.25 10.53 -54.63
N PHE A 445 -6.35 11.83 -54.91
CA PHE A 445 -7.08 12.81 -54.10
C PHE A 445 -8.49 12.92 -54.65
N ARG A 446 -9.47 12.49 -53.85
CA ARG A 446 -10.88 12.50 -54.23
C ARG A 446 -11.55 13.74 -53.67
N GLY A 447 -12.08 14.58 -54.54
CA GLY A 447 -12.86 15.75 -54.14
C GLY A 447 -14.16 15.87 -54.92
N PRO A 448 -15.03 16.80 -54.49
CA PRO A 448 -16.34 17.03 -55.09
C PRO A 448 -16.30 17.46 -56.57
N LEU A 449 -15.20 18.09 -57.01
CA LEU A 449 -15.09 18.63 -58.37
C LEU A 449 -14.38 17.67 -59.33
N MET A 450 -13.25 17.10 -58.90
CA MET A 450 -12.50 16.12 -59.69
C MET A 450 -11.64 15.22 -58.82
N ASN A 451 -11.12 14.15 -59.43
CA ASN A 451 -10.06 13.36 -58.80
C ASN A 451 -8.72 13.81 -59.38
N HIS A 452 -7.76 14.14 -58.51
CA HIS A 452 -6.37 14.32 -58.90
C HIS A 452 -5.62 13.01 -58.64
N SER A 453 -4.91 12.51 -59.63
CA SER A 453 -4.13 11.28 -59.53
C SER A 453 -2.73 11.53 -60.03
N PHE A 454 -1.74 11.04 -59.31
CA PHE A 454 -0.35 11.03 -59.76
C PHE A 454 0.32 9.70 -59.43
N GLU A 455 1.26 9.31 -60.27
CA GLU A 455 2.16 8.20 -59.99
C GLU A 455 3.37 8.73 -59.24
N LEU A 456 3.78 8.04 -58.18
CA LEU A 456 4.97 8.41 -57.43
C LEU A 456 6.21 8.15 -58.27
N GLU A 457 7.03 9.18 -58.41
CA GLU A 457 8.28 9.11 -59.13
C GLU A 457 9.35 8.33 -58.34
N LEU A 458 10.45 7.99 -59.02
CA LEU A 458 11.59 7.28 -58.43
C LEU A 458 12.13 7.94 -57.15
N VAL A 459 12.11 9.28 -57.09
CA VAL A 459 12.62 10.05 -55.95
C VAL A 459 11.68 9.94 -54.74
N GLU A 460 10.38 10.15 -54.93
CA GLU A 460 9.37 10.11 -53.86
C GLU A 460 9.30 8.70 -53.23
N ASN A 461 9.30 7.66 -54.08
CA ASN A 461 9.37 6.28 -53.63
C ASN A 461 10.64 6.01 -52.82
N ALA A 462 11.80 6.49 -53.27
CA ALA A 462 13.06 6.31 -52.56
C ALA A 462 13.08 7.05 -51.20
N VAL A 463 12.45 8.21 -51.11
CA VAL A 463 12.35 9.00 -49.87
C VAL A 463 11.41 8.32 -48.87
N LEU A 464 10.26 7.80 -49.32
CA LEU A 464 9.36 7.00 -48.48
C LEU A 464 10.04 5.76 -47.91
N ILE A 465 10.70 4.95 -48.75
CA ILE A 465 11.43 3.75 -48.30
C ILE A 465 12.50 4.13 -47.27
N MET A 466 13.25 5.22 -47.54
CA MET A 466 14.29 5.68 -46.63
C MET A 466 13.74 6.06 -45.26
N MET A 467 12.68 6.87 -45.19
CA MET A 467 12.09 7.27 -43.91
C MET A 467 11.48 6.09 -43.17
N ALA A 468 10.86 5.17 -43.90
CA ALA A 468 10.33 3.96 -43.30
C ALA A 468 11.45 3.05 -42.75
N ASP A 469 12.59 2.88 -43.44
CA ASP A 469 13.77 2.12 -42.96
C ASP A 469 14.32 2.75 -41.65
N ILE A 470 14.43 4.09 -41.62
CA ILE A 470 14.82 4.82 -40.40
C ILE A 470 13.81 4.59 -39.27
N TYR A 471 12.51 4.72 -39.53
CA TYR A 471 11.44 4.46 -38.56
C TYR A 471 11.52 3.05 -37.97
N GLN A 472 11.69 2.02 -38.82
CA GLN A 472 11.82 0.64 -38.33
C GLN A 472 13.06 0.46 -37.46
N SER A 473 14.19 1.08 -37.85
CA SER A 473 15.44 0.97 -37.08
C SER A 473 15.37 1.59 -35.69
N ILE A 474 14.46 2.55 -35.49
CA ILE A 474 14.22 3.20 -34.20
C ILE A 474 13.22 2.40 -33.38
N ASN A 475 12.10 1.98 -33.97
CA ASN A 475 10.97 1.41 -33.21
C ASN A 475 11.00 -0.11 -33.01
N LYS A 476 11.66 -0.86 -33.90
CA LYS A 476 11.92 -2.29 -33.69
C LYS A 476 13.10 -2.47 -32.74
#